data_AF-N1ZXC5-F1
#
_entry.id   AF-N1ZXC5-F1
#
_cell.length_a   1.000
_cell.length_b   1.000
_cell.length_c   1.000
_cell.angle_alpha   90.00
_cell.angle_beta   90.00
_cell.angle_gamma   90.00
#
_symmetry.space_group_name_H-M   'P 1'
#
loop_
_entity.id
_entity.type
_entity.pdbx_description
1 polymer ?
#
loop_
_entity_poly.entity_id
_entity_poly.type
_entity_poly.pdbx_seq_one_letter_code
_entity_poly.pdbx_strand_id
1 'polypeptide(L)'
;MNIGYVWVLANYPGDAGAVDLDTPAKMLDRLFSEVINDVVNMDENKTHILNVLTLSKWEESEVRCQIATLLKPLTEDKNHYLQFMDRYLKVYQENNGHIEEPDKI
;
A
#
# COMPACT_ATOMS: atom_id res chain seq x y z
N MET A 1 -19.14 -4.73 12.10
CA MET A 1 -19.78 -5.01 10.79
C MET A 1 -18.64 -5.41 9.87
N ASN A 2 -18.58 -6.67 9.42
CA ASN A 2 -17.50 -7.12 8.54
C ASN A 2 -17.85 -6.74 7.11
N ILE A 3 -16.98 -5.97 6.45
CA ILE A 3 -17.22 -5.41 5.12
C ILE A 3 -16.58 -6.30 4.04
N GLY A 4 -15.64 -7.20 4.41
CA GLY A 4 -15.04 -8.19 3.52
C GLY A 4 -13.74 -8.79 4.06
N TYR A 5 -13.22 -9.79 3.35
CA TYR A 5 -11.92 -10.41 3.64
C TYR A 5 -11.12 -10.58 2.35
N VAL A 6 -9.80 -10.44 2.44
CA VAL A 6 -8.87 -10.77 1.34
C VAL A 6 -7.96 -11.90 1.80
N TRP A 7 -7.77 -12.89 0.93
CA TRP A 7 -6.92 -14.03 1.20
C TRP A 7 -5.52 -13.76 0.64
N VAL A 8 -4.52 -13.68 1.52
CA VAL A 8 -3.14 -13.39 1.12
C VAL A 8 -2.40 -14.70 0.93
N LEU A 9 -1.94 -14.96 -0.30
CA LEU A 9 -1.02 -16.06 -0.60
C LEU A 9 0.40 -15.55 -0.38
N ALA A 10 0.98 -15.88 0.77
CA ALA A 10 2.39 -15.62 1.05
C ALA A 10 3.24 -16.86 0.75
N ASN A 11 4.48 -16.65 0.32
CA ASN A 11 5.45 -17.73 0.12
C ASN A 11 5.85 -18.42 1.45
N TYR A 12 5.59 -17.78 2.59
CA TYR A 12 5.83 -18.33 3.93
C TYR A 12 4.50 -18.75 4.59
N PRO A 13 4.38 -20.00 5.09
CA PRO A 13 3.11 -20.55 5.57
C PRO A 13 2.56 -19.89 6.85
N GLY A 14 3.34 -19.05 7.52
CA GLY A 14 2.89 -18.23 8.67
C GLY A 14 2.30 -16.87 8.29
N ASP A 15 2.54 -16.40 7.07
CA ASP A 15 2.09 -15.09 6.57
C ASP A 15 0.84 -15.21 5.67
N ALA A 16 0.44 -16.44 5.34
CA ALA A 16 -0.77 -16.73 4.57
C ALA A 16 -1.99 -16.76 5.51
N GLY A 17 -2.99 -15.92 5.23
CA GLY A 17 -4.17 -15.81 6.08
C GLY A 17 -5.24 -14.88 5.53
N ALA A 18 -6.43 -14.97 6.10
CA ALA A 18 -7.50 -14.03 5.84
C ALA A 18 -7.23 -12.73 6.63
N VAL A 19 -7.11 -11.62 5.92
CA VAL A 19 -7.02 -10.30 6.53
C VAL A 19 -8.44 -9.72 6.59
N ASP A 20 -8.92 -9.44 7.81
CA ASP A 20 -10.19 -8.79 8.03
C ASP A 20 -10.12 -7.31 7.63
N LEU A 21 -11.00 -6.92 6.71
CA LEU A 21 -11.12 -5.56 6.20
C LEU A 21 -12.40 -4.91 6.77
N ASP A 22 -12.45 -4.80 8.08
CA ASP A 22 -13.61 -4.30 8.81
C ASP A 22 -13.63 -2.77 8.97
N THR A 23 -12.52 -2.09 8.70
CA THR A 23 -12.40 -0.63 8.67
C THR A 23 -11.94 -0.11 7.30
N PRO A 24 -12.37 1.10 6.89
CA PRO A 24 -11.86 1.74 5.68
C PRO A 24 -10.33 1.92 5.69
N ALA A 25 -9.72 2.16 6.86
CA ALA A 25 -8.28 2.31 6.97
C ALA A 25 -7.54 1.02 6.63
N LYS A 26 -8.00 -0.14 7.14
CA LYS A 26 -7.42 -1.45 6.81
C LYS A 26 -7.58 -1.81 5.33
N MET A 27 -8.70 -1.41 4.70
CA MET A 27 -8.89 -1.57 3.27
C MET A 27 -7.86 -0.77 2.46
N LEU A 28 -7.64 0.49 2.83
CA LEU A 28 -6.68 1.37 2.15
C LEU A 28 -5.23 0.93 2.39
N ASP A 29 -4.90 0.53 3.62
CA ASP A 29 -3.60 -0.05 3.98
C ASP A 29 -3.26 -1.27 3.11
N ARG A 30 -4.23 -2.18 2.98
CA ARG A 30 -4.05 -3.37 2.13
C ARG A 30 -3.89 -2.99 0.66
N LEU A 31 -4.72 -2.08 0.15
CA LEU A 31 -4.63 -1.61 -1.23
C LEU A 31 -3.25 -1.00 -1.52
N PHE A 32 -2.76 -0.12 -0.65
CA PHE A 32 -1.48 0.54 -0.84
C PHE A 32 -0.30 -0.43 -0.70
N SER A 33 -0.37 -1.36 0.25
CA SER A 33 0.64 -2.42 0.38
C SER A 33 0.74 -3.28 -0.89
N GLU A 34 -0.39 -3.63 -1.51
CA GLU A 34 -0.38 -4.39 -2.77
C GLU A 34 0.19 -3.57 -3.93
N VAL A 35 -0.19 -2.29 -4.07
CA VAL A 35 0.40 -1.44 -5.11
C VAL A 35 1.91 -1.27 -4.91
N ILE A 36 2.37 -1.10 -3.67
CA ILE A 36 3.80 -1.05 -3.34
C ILE A 36 4.48 -2.35 -3.76
N ASN A 37 3.91 -3.50 -3.40
CA ASN A 37 4.46 -4.80 -3.74
C ASN A 37 4.51 -5.01 -5.26
N ASP A 38 3.47 -4.63 -5.98
CA ASP A 38 3.43 -4.71 -7.44
C ASP A 38 4.53 -3.84 -8.06
N VAL A 39 4.67 -2.58 -7.64
CA VAL A 39 5.71 -1.65 -8.13
C VAL A 39 7.12 -2.15 -7.82
N VAL A 40 7.35 -2.66 -6.61
CA VAL A 40 8.64 -3.21 -6.20
C VAL A 40 9.02 -4.41 -7.07
N ASN A 41 8.07 -5.27 -7.39
CA ASN A 41 8.29 -6.48 -8.20
C ASN A 41 8.08 -6.26 -9.71
N MET A 42 7.89 -5.02 -10.17
CA MET A 42 7.80 -4.73 -11.60
C MET A 42 9.10 -5.05 -12.33
N ASP A 43 9.01 -5.72 -13.49
CA ASP A 43 10.16 -6.02 -14.36
C ASP A 43 10.94 -4.75 -14.77
N GLU A 44 10.26 -3.61 -14.87
CA GLU A 44 10.84 -2.32 -15.22
C GLU A 44 11.62 -1.68 -14.06
N ASN A 45 11.41 -2.15 -12.82
CA ASN A 45 12.07 -1.62 -11.64
C ASN A 45 13.52 -2.11 -11.55
N LYS A 46 14.42 -1.35 -12.17
CA LYS A 46 15.86 -1.58 -12.10
C LYS A 46 16.50 -1.05 -10.82
N THR A 47 15.71 -0.41 -9.95
CA THR A 47 16.20 0.36 -8.80
C THR A 47 16.00 -0.35 -7.47
N HIS A 48 15.20 -1.42 -7.44
CA HIS A 48 14.94 -2.11 -6.19
C HIS A 48 16.21 -2.75 -5.64
N ILE A 49 16.55 -2.38 -4.41
CA ILE A 49 17.62 -3.04 -3.66
C ILE A 49 16.95 -4.11 -2.81
N LEU A 50 17.17 -5.38 -3.18
CA LEU A 50 16.68 -6.52 -2.42
C LEU A 50 17.04 -6.36 -0.92
N ASN A 51 16.06 -6.53 -0.03
CA ASN A 51 16.15 -6.36 1.44
C ASN A 51 16.15 -4.91 1.97
N VAL A 52 15.87 -3.91 1.14
CA VAL A 52 15.61 -2.55 1.60
C VAL A 52 14.11 -2.33 1.64
N LEU A 53 13.55 -2.11 2.85
CA LEU A 53 12.12 -1.91 3.06
C LEU A 53 11.63 -0.50 2.67
N THR A 54 12.56 0.42 2.40
CA THR A 54 12.27 1.80 1.96
C THR A 54 12.20 1.90 0.44
N LEU A 55 11.22 2.63 -0.08
CA LEU A 55 11.06 2.80 -1.53
C LEU A 55 12.09 3.79 -2.10
N SER A 56 12.62 3.47 -3.27
CA SER A 56 13.39 4.38 -4.10
C SER A 56 12.53 5.56 -4.59
N LYS A 57 13.15 6.65 -5.03
CA LYS A 57 12.41 7.80 -5.60
C LYS A 57 11.56 7.41 -6.80
N TRP A 58 12.01 6.45 -7.60
CA TRP A 58 11.26 5.96 -8.75
C TRP A 58 10.06 5.14 -8.29
N GLU A 59 10.27 4.20 -7.36
CA GLU A 59 9.21 3.36 -6.79
C GLU A 59 8.14 4.23 -6.13
N GLU A 60 8.53 5.21 -5.33
CA GLU A 60 7.60 6.12 -4.66
C GLU A 60 6.79 6.96 -5.67
N SER A 61 7.41 7.38 -6.79
CA SER A 61 6.72 8.09 -7.86
C SER A 61 5.73 7.19 -8.60
N GLU A 62 6.11 5.94 -8.86
CA GLU A 62 5.29 4.99 -9.60
C GLU A 62 4.08 4.52 -8.76
N VAL A 63 4.28 4.27 -7.46
CA VAL A 63 3.18 4.00 -6.51
C VAL A 63 2.16 5.13 -6.52
N ARG A 64 2.61 6.40 -6.44
CA ARG A 64 1.71 7.55 -6.52
C ARG A 64 0.96 7.60 -7.86
N CYS A 65 1.62 7.26 -8.97
CA CYS A 65 1.01 7.25 -10.30
C CYS A 65 -0.11 6.20 -10.42
N GLN A 66 0.16 4.97 -9.97
CA GLN A 66 -0.80 3.88 -10.02
C GLN A 66 -2.00 4.13 -9.11
N ILE A 67 -1.77 4.60 -7.87
CA ILE A 67 -2.87 4.97 -6.96
C ILE A 67 -3.70 6.11 -7.54
N ALA A 68 -3.07 7.16 -8.07
CA ALA A 68 -3.79 8.26 -8.71
C ALA A 68 -4.64 7.80 -9.91
N THR A 69 -4.19 6.76 -10.62
CA THR A 69 -4.92 6.13 -11.72
C THR A 69 -6.12 5.32 -11.20
N LEU A 70 -5.92 4.51 -10.14
CA LEU A 70 -6.99 3.75 -9.48
C LEU A 70 -8.08 4.67 -8.89
N LEU A 71 -7.69 5.82 -8.36
CA LEU A 71 -8.60 6.82 -7.79
C LEU A 71 -9.26 7.71 -8.85
N LYS A 72 -8.82 7.69 -10.10
CA LYS A 72 -9.34 8.55 -11.17
C LYS A 72 -10.86 8.42 -11.40
N PRO A 73 -11.48 7.22 -11.32
CA PRO A 73 -12.92 7.07 -11.46
C PRO A 73 -13.73 7.62 -10.28
N LEU A 74 -13.11 7.86 -9.13
CA LEU A 74 -13.77 8.42 -7.95
C LEU A 74 -13.92 9.94 -8.14
N THR A 75 -15.14 10.39 -8.40
CA THR A 75 -15.45 11.80 -8.68
C THR A 75 -15.49 12.68 -7.43
N GLU A 76 -15.70 12.08 -6.26
CA GLU A 76 -15.74 12.77 -4.97
C GLU A 76 -14.52 12.35 -4.12
N ASP A 77 -14.01 13.28 -3.31
CA ASP A 77 -12.95 13.05 -2.32
C ASP A 77 -11.58 12.55 -2.81
N LYS A 78 -11.31 12.55 -4.13
CA LYS A 78 -10.00 12.20 -4.70
C LYS A 78 -8.82 12.86 -3.99
N ASN A 79 -8.94 14.15 -3.66
CA ASN A 79 -7.87 14.89 -2.97
C ASN A 79 -7.64 14.38 -1.55
N HIS A 80 -8.70 13.99 -0.83
CA HIS A 80 -8.58 13.41 0.51
C HIS A 80 -7.85 12.06 0.47
N TYR A 81 -8.15 11.22 -0.53
CA TYR A 81 -7.46 9.94 -0.71
C TYR A 81 -5.98 10.11 -1.10
N LEU A 82 -5.66 11.08 -1.95
CA LEU A 82 -4.27 11.39 -2.31
C LEU A 82 -3.48 11.92 -1.10
N GLN A 83 -4.08 12.78 -0.27
CA GLN A 83 -3.45 13.25 0.96
C GLN A 83 -3.24 12.12 1.97
N PHE A 84 -4.19 11.18 2.07
CA PHE A 84 -4.03 10.00 2.90
C PHE A 84 -2.88 9.11 2.41
N MET A 85 -2.79 8.88 1.09
CA MET A 85 -1.65 8.19 0.48
C MET A 85 -0.31 8.87 0.79
N ASP A 86 -0.22 10.19 0.69
CA ASP A 86 1.02 10.90 1.01
C ASP A 86 1.42 10.76 2.49
N ARG A 87 0.44 10.80 3.41
CA ARG A 87 0.70 10.51 4.84
C ARG A 87 1.13 9.06 5.05
N TYR A 88 0.46 8.12 4.40
CA TYR A 88 0.76 6.70 4.48
C TYR A 88 2.19 6.40 4.00
N LEU A 89 2.58 6.89 2.82
CA LEU A 89 3.92 6.70 2.28
C LEU A 89 4.99 7.33 3.18
N LYS A 90 4.69 8.48 3.78
CA LYS A 90 5.60 9.11 4.74
C LYS A 90 5.81 8.19 5.96
N VAL A 91 4.74 7.70 6.59
CA VAL A 91 4.83 6.79 7.74
C VAL A 91 5.53 5.49 7.36
N TYR A 92 5.21 4.93 6.19
CA TYR A 92 5.85 3.74 5.65
C TYR A 92 7.37 3.93 5.51
N GLN A 93 7.81 5.06 4.96
CA GLN A 93 9.23 5.39 4.81
C GLN A 93 9.92 5.63 6.16
N GLU A 94 9.28 6.37 7.08
CA GLU A 94 9.81 6.67 8.42
C GLU A 94 9.98 5.41 9.28
N ASN A 95 9.10 4.42 9.09
CA ASN A 95 9.08 3.17 9.85
C ASN A 95 9.73 1.99 9.12
N ASN A 96 10.52 2.22 8.07
CA ASN A 96 11.17 1.17 7.28
C ASN A 96 10.18 0.08 6.81
N GLY A 97 9.06 0.49 6.22
CA GLY A 97 8.05 -0.40 5.67
C GLY A 97 7.08 -1.00 6.69
N HIS A 98 7.15 -0.60 7.96
CA HIS A 98 6.22 -1.06 8.99
C HIS A 98 5.13 -0.04 9.30
N ILE A 99 3.88 -0.50 9.33
CA ILE A 99 2.74 0.29 9.77
C ILE A 99 2.13 -0.39 10.99
N GLU A 100 2.23 0.27 12.15
CA GLU A 100 1.75 -0.31 13.42
C GLU A 100 0.22 -0.38 13.47
N GLU A 101 -0.46 0.73 13.19
CA GLU A 101 -1.93 0.78 13.15
C GLU A 101 -2.42 1.77 12.08
N PRO A 102 -3.10 1.30 11.02
CA PRO A 102 -3.54 2.16 9.93
C PRO A 102 -4.64 3.15 10.34
N ASP A 103 -5.39 2.86 11.42
CA ASP A 103 -6.40 3.77 11.98
C ASP A 103 -5.78 5.01 12.67
N LYS A 104 -4.45 5.06 12.85
CA LYS A 104 -3.71 6.17 13.48
C LYS A 104 -2.99 7.11 12.48
N ILE A 105 -3.14 6.88 11.17
CA ILE A 105 -2.53 7.65 10.06
C ILE A 105 -3.46 8.77 9.56
#